data_AF-A0A2L1UN04-F1
#
_entry.id   AF-A0A2L1UN04-F1
#
_cell.length_a   1.000
_cell.length_b   1.000
_cell.length_c   1.000
_cell.angle_alpha   90.00
_cell.angle_beta   90.00
_cell.angle_gamma   90.00
#
_symmetry.space_group_name_H-M   'P 1'
#
loop_
_entity.id
_entity.type
_entity.pdbx_description
1 polymer ?
#
loop_
_entity_poly.entity_id
_entity_poly.type
_entity_poly.pdbx_seq_one_letter_code
_entity_poly.pdbx_strand_id
1 'polypeptide(L)'
;MGSKESGFDVVYRGETRQWIAPGTYVFFQRQKEHGGGYWLGQVYDDWFGFVMERPVSLREGIHLLLTIKSQEKDIMKFDDSMDTFMLKGE
;
A
#
# COMPACT_ATOMS: atom_id res chain seq x y z
N MET A 1 7.01 14.56 9.06
CA MET A 1 5.53 14.63 9.06
C MET A 1 4.99 13.33 8.48
N GLY A 2 4.85 12.30 9.32
CA GLY A 2 4.13 11.07 9.01
C GLY A 2 3.06 10.95 10.09
N SER A 3 1.87 11.48 9.82
CA SER A 3 0.74 11.42 10.74
C SER A 3 0.33 9.95 10.93
N LYS A 4 0.37 9.50 12.18
CA LYS A 4 -0.04 8.17 12.66
C LYS A 4 -1.46 7.77 12.17
N GLU A 5 -2.26 8.73 11.72
CA GLU A 5 -3.64 8.56 11.25
C GLU A 5 -3.77 8.18 9.76
N SER A 6 -2.75 8.43 8.93
CA SER A 6 -2.82 8.21 7.47
C SER A 6 -2.77 6.70 7.10
N GLY A 7 -2.21 5.88 7.99
CA GLY A 7 -1.95 4.46 7.76
C GLY A 7 -0.90 4.19 6.67
N PHE A 8 0.01 5.13 6.44
CA PHE A 8 1.23 4.97 5.65
C PHE A 8 2.32 5.93 6.18
N ASP A 9 3.59 5.64 5.93
CA ASP A 9 4.72 6.54 6.19
C ASP A 9 5.28 7.13 4.89
N VAL A 10 5.94 8.28 4.98
CA VAL A 10 6.66 8.91 3.87
C VAL A 10 8.09 9.19 4.33
N VAL A 11 9.05 8.59 3.64
CA VAL A 11 10.49 8.80 3.85
C VAL A 11 10.99 9.74 2.78
N TYR A 12 11.33 10.96 3.19
CA TYR A 12 11.87 11.97 2.28
C TYR A 12 13.36 11.75 1.99
N ARG A 13 13.87 12.43 0.97
CA ARG A 13 15.30 12.38 0.63
C ARG A 13 16.18 12.80 1.80
N GLY A 14 17.22 12.01 2.07
CA GLY A 14 18.14 12.24 3.18
C GLY A 14 17.61 11.80 4.54
N GLU A 15 16.35 11.37 4.61
CA GLU A 15 15.81 10.76 5.81
C GLU A 15 16.09 9.26 5.85
N THR A 16 16.29 8.74 7.05
CA THR A 16 16.37 7.31 7.32
C THR A 16 15.34 6.95 8.39
N ARG A 17 14.94 5.68 8.41
CA ARG A 17 14.13 5.10 9.47
C ARG A 17 14.95 3.95 10.05
N GLN A 18 15.16 3.95 11.36
CA GLN A 18 15.86 2.85 12.03
C GLN A 18 15.02 1.57 12.05
N TRP A 19 13.70 1.73 12.10
CA TRP A 19 12.76 0.63 12.09
C TRP A 19 11.42 1.11 11.52
N ILE A 20 10.75 0.22 10.79
CA ILE A 20 9.39 0.42 10.29
C ILE A 20 8.61 -0.85 10.65
N ALA A 21 7.42 -0.69 11.24
CA ALA A 21 6.60 -1.82 11.63
C ALA A 21 6.16 -2.64 10.41
N PRO A 22 6.23 -3.99 10.46
CA PRO A 22 5.63 -4.86 9.45
C PRO A 22 4.15 -4.51 9.21
N GLY A 23 3.70 -4.68 7.97
CA GLY A 23 2.39 -4.27 7.48
C GLY A 23 2.28 -2.79 7.09
N THR A 24 3.26 -1.94 7.43
CA THR A 24 3.22 -0.50 7.11
C THR A 24 3.47 -0.27 5.63
N TYR A 25 2.60 0.50 4.98
CA TYR A 25 2.86 1.05 3.65
C TYR A 25 3.78 2.26 3.75
N VAL A 26 4.79 2.32 2.89
CA VAL A 26 5.82 3.38 2.92
C VAL A 26 6.05 3.94 1.54
N PHE A 27 6.10 5.27 1.46
CA PHE A 27 6.56 6.01 0.29
C PHE A 27 8.03 6.40 0.44
N PHE A 28 8.91 5.90 -0.41
CA PHE A 28 10.30 6.35 -0.49
C PHE A 28 10.46 7.37 -1.62
N GLN A 29 10.83 8.61 -1.27
CA GLN A 29 10.99 9.68 -2.24
C GLN A 29 12.21 9.45 -3.13
N ARG A 30 12.00 9.40 -4.44
CA ARG A 30 13.08 9.26 -5.43
C ARG A 30 13.82 10.57 -5.64
N GLN A 31 15.06 10.51 -6.12
CA GLN A 31 15.80 11.71 -6.54
C GLN A 31 15.13 12.40 -7.75
N LYS A 32 15.22 13.73 -7.80
CA LYS A 32 14.58 14.55 -8.85
C LYS A 32 15.19 14.25 -10.21
N GLU A 33 16.50 14.04 -10.28
CA GLU A 33 17.24 13.73 -11.49
C GLU A 33 16.82 12.41 -12.15
N HIS A 34 16.22 11.49 -11.39
CA HIS A 34 15.69 10.23 -11.91
C HIS A 34 14.19 10.30 -12.25
N GLY A 35 13.63 11.50 -12.39
CA GLY A 35 12.20 11.72 -12.69
C GLY A 35 11.32 11.92 -11.45
N GLY A 36 11.88 11.90 -10.24
CA GLY A 36 11.14 12.17 -9.00
C GLY A 36 10.07 11.12 -8.67
N GLY A 37 9.01 11.54 -7.99
CA GLY A 37 7.97 10.63 -7.50
C GLY A 37 8.42 9.77 -6.32
N TYR A 38 7.72 8.65 -6.12
CA TYR A 38 7.89 7.78 -4.97
C TYR A 38 7.85 6.31 -5.38
N TRP A 39 8.68 5.52 -4.73
CA TRP A 39 8.45 4.08 -4.64
C TRP A 39 7.46 3.82 -3.52
N LEU A 40 6.36 3.14 -3.82
CA LEU A 40 5.38 2.70 -2.84
C LEU A 40 5.57 1.20 -2.61
N GLY A 41 5.74 0.82 -1.34
CA GLY A 41 5.83 -0.57 -0.94
C GLY A 41 5.26 -0.82 0.44
N GLN A 42 5.18 -2.09 0.82
CA GLN A 42 4.78 -2.55 2.13
C GLN A 42 5.96 -3.24 2.80
N VAL A 43 6.15 -2.95 4.08
CA VAL A 43 7.19 -3.55 4.90
C VAL A 43 6.67 -4.87 5.47
N TYR A 44 7.49 -5.91 5.43
CA TYR A 44 7.31 -7.19 6.12
C TYR A 44 8.50 -7.42 7.05
N ASP A 45 8.48 -8.49 7.83
CA ASP A 45 9.53 -8.77 8.83
C ASP A 45 10.94 -8.78 8.21
N ASP A 46 11.11 -9.42 7.05
CA ASP A 46 12.44 -9.63 6.44
C ASP A 46 12.58 -9.03 5.03
N TRP A 47 11.54 -8.40 4.49
CA TRP A 47 11.57 -7.88 3.13
C TRP A 47 10.66 -6.67 2.92
N PHE A 48 10.94 -5.95 1.84
CA PHE A 48 10.13 -4.82 1.39
C PHE A 48 9.56 -5.15 0.01
N GLY A 49 8.23 -5.16 -0.10
CA GLY A 49 7.53 -5.46 -1.32
C GLY A 49 7.02 -4.21 -2.01
N PHE A 50 7.36 -4.02 -3.28
CA PHE A 50 6.75 -2.95 -4.07
C PHE A 50 5.27 -3.23 -4.29
N VAL A 51 4.42 -2.24 -4.01
CA VAL A 51 2.98 -2.32 -4.36
C VAL A 51 2.80 -2.14 -5.88
N MET A 52 3.68 -1.39 -6.52
CA MET A 52 3.68 -1.13 -7.96
C MET A 52 5.09 -1.29 -8.52
N GLU A 53 5.21 -1.91 -9.69
CA GLU A 53 6.50 -2.11 -10.39
C GLU A 53 7.09 -0.82 -10.98
N ARG A 54 6.41 0.32 -10.82
CA ARG A 54 6.86 1.63 -11.28
C ARG A 54 6.71 2.69 -10.20
N PRO A 55 7.51 3.77 -10.26
CA PRO A 55 7.29 4.94 -9.42
C PRO A 55 5.90 5.55 -9.64
N VAL A 56 5.35 6.10 -8.56
CA VAL A 56 4.03 6.75 -8.56
C VAL A 56 4.13 8.18 -8.06
N SER A 57 3.14 9.00 -8.43
CA SER A 57 2.92 10.25 -7.71
C SER A 57 2.38 9.96 -6.30
N LEU A 58 2.59 10.88 -5.35
CA LEU A 58 2.04 10.72 -4.00
C LEU A 58 0.51 10.59 -4.02
N ARG A 59 -0.16 11.38 -4.88
CA ARG A 59 -1.62 11.34 -5.06
C ARG A 59 -2.09 9.98 -5.56
N GLU A 60 -1.43 9.46 -6.58
CA GLU A 60 -1.75 8.14 -7.16
C GLU A 60 -1.58 7.03 -6.13
N GLY A 61 -0.47 7.01 -5.40
CA GLY A 61 -0.26 6.00 -4.37
C GLY A 61 -1.25 6.10 -3.21
N ILE A 62 -1.60 7.31 -2.76
CA ILE A 62 -2.64 7.48 -1.72
C ILE A 62 -3.98 6.92 -2.21
N HIS A 63 -4.35 7.18 -3.47
CA HIS A 63 -5.57 6.64 -4.05
C HIS A 63 -5.55 5.10 -4.07
N LEU A 64 -4.43 4.50 -4.46
CA LEU A 64 -4.24 3.05 -4.45
C LEU A 64 -4.41 2.46 -3.04
N LEU A 65 -3.79 3.07 -2.03
CA LEU A 65 -3.92 2.61 -0.64
C LEU A 65 -5.36 2.71 -0.11
N LEU A 66 -6.12 3.73 -0.52
CA LEU A 66 -7.54 3.85 -0.18
C LEU A 66 -8.37 2.74 -0.84
N THR A 67 -8.09 2.41 -2.10
CA THR A 67 -8.74 1.31 -2.82
C THR A 67 -8.46 -0.03 -2.15
N ILE A 68 -7.19 -0.31 -1.79
CA ILE A 68 -6.80 -1.53 -1.07
C ILE A 68 -7.57 -1.65 0.26
N LYS A 69 -7.56 -0.59 1.08
CA LYS A 69 -8.29 -0.58 2.36
C LYS A 69 -9.80 -0.76 2.20
N SER A 70 -10.38 -0.27 1.11
CA SER A 70 -11.80 -0.50 0.82
C SER A 70 -12.06 -1.98 0.54
N GLN A 71 -11.22 -2.59 -0.29
CA GLN A 71 -11.35 -4.00 -0.67
C GLN A 71 -11.10 -4.93 0.51
N GLU A 72 -10.14 -4.65 1.39
CA GLU A 72 -9.91 -5.45 2.61
C GLU A 72 -11.15 -5.55 3.50
N LYS A 73 -11.91 -4.44 3.62
CA LYS A 73 -13.19 -4.43 4.35
C LYS A 73 -14.26 -5.28 3.70
N ASP A 74 -14.20 -5.44 2.38
CA ASP A 74 -15.16 -6.24 1.63
C ASP A 74 -14.75 -7.72 1.57
N ILE A 75 -13.45 -8.04 1.57
CA ILE A 75 -12.94 -9.42 1.73
C ILE A 75 -13.35 -10.00 3.09
N MET A 76 -13.33 -9.20 4.17
CA MET A 76 -13.85 -9.65 5.47
C MET A 76 -15.36 -9.96 5.47
N LYS A 77 -16.09 -9.58 4.43
CA LYS A 77 -17.51 -9.94 4.23
C LYS A 77 -17.70 -11.08 3.24
N PHE A 78 -16.63 -11.63 2.68
CA PHE A 78 -16.73 -12.76 1.77
C PHE A 78 -17.30 -13.96 2.53
N ASP A 79 -18.51 -14.37 2.15
CA ASP A 79 -19.17 -15.56 2.68
C ASP A 79 -18.70 -16.78 1.89
N ASP A 80 -17.76 -17.52 2.47
CA ASP A 80 -17.22 -18.78 1.94
C ASP A 80 -18.24 -19.95 1.98
N SER A 81 -19.51 -19.69 2.29
CA SER A 81 -20.55 -20.70 2.24
C SER A 81 -20.73 -21.24 0.81
N MET A 82 -20.92 -22.56 0.68
CA MET A 82 -21.16 -23.25 -0.60
C MET A 82 -22.39 -22.73 -1.36
N ASP A 83 -23.29 -22.00 -0.69
CA ASP A 83 -24.50 -21.43 -1.28
C ASP A 83 -24.19 -20.28 -2.26
N THR A 84 -23.07 -19.57 -2.08
CA THR A 84 -22.65 -18.47 -2.96
C THR A 84 -22.07 -18.98 -4.30
N PHE A 85 -21.56 -20.22 -4.35
CA PHE A 85 -20.90 -20.79 -5.52
C PHE A 85 -21.86 -21.40 -6.55
N MET A 86 -23.12 -21.64 -6.16
CA MET A 86 -24.13 -22.14 -7.09
C MET A 86 -24.58 -20.99 -8.00
N LEU A 87 -23.96 -20.89 -9.19
CA LEU A 87 -24.55 -20.16 -10.32
C LEU A 87 -25.99 -20.65 -10.45
N LYS A 88 -26.96 -19.77 -10.20
CA LYS A 88 -28.37 -20.08 -10.42
C LYS A 88 -28.52 -20.46 -11.89
N GLY A 89 -28.63 -21.75 -12.15
CA GLY A 89 -29.04 -22.26 -13.46
C GLY A 89 -30.41 -21.68 -13.77
N GLU A 90 -30.49 -20.97 -14.90
CA GLU A 90 -31.77 -20.63 -15.54
C GLU A 90 -32.57 -21.89 -15.91
#